data_AF-A0A5N6MEL8-F1
#
_entry.id   AF-A0A5N6MEL8-F1
#
_cell.length_a   1.000
_cell.length_b   1.000
_cell.length_c   1.000
_cell.angle_alpha   90.00
_cell.angle_beta   90.00
_cell.angle_gamma   90.00
#
_symmetry.space_group_name_H-M   'P 1'
#
loop_
_entity.id
_entity.type
_entity.pdbx_description
1 polymer ?
#
loop_
_entity_poly.entity_id
_entity_poly.type
_entity_poly.pdbx_seq_one_letter_code
_entity_poly.pdbx_strand_id
1 'polypeptide(L)' 'MSVDVDGFLEEDDDAHPAEVLRVSMPVGTARAFAKRTREVVGTGRPICVICGQPIDPDGHTCTFPEA' A
#
# COMPACT_ATOMS: atom_id res chain seq x y z
N MET A 1 47.92 -20.49 18.51
CA MET A 1 47.02 -21.42 17.81
C MET A 1 46.13 -20.57 16.94
N SER A 2 46.36 -20.65 15.63
CA SER A 2 45.50 -20.06 14.60
C SER A 2 44.51 -21.13 14.18
N VAL A 3 43.23 -20.83 14.34
CA VAL A 3 42.04 -21.42 13.69
C VAL A 3 40.91 -20.40 13.95
N ASP A 4 40.02 -19.99 13.07
CA ASP A 4 39.94 -19.88 11.61
C ASP A 4 38.92 -18.74 11.40
N VAL A 5 39.05 -17.98 10.30
CA VAL A 5 37.91 -17.21 9.78
C VAL A 5 36.79 -18.22 9.50
N ASP A 6 35.56 -17.95 9.92
CA ASP A 6 34.30 -18.36 9.28
C ASP A 6 33.17 -18.46 10.31
N GLY A 7 32.58 -17.32 10.59
CA GLY A 7 31.25 -17.20 11.21
C GLY A 7 30.48 -16.02 10.61
N PHE A 8 30.86 -15.58 9.40
CA PHE A 8 29.98 -14.77 8.58
C PHE A 8 28.98 -15.74 7.96
N LEU A 9 27.73 -15.58 8.38
CA LEU A 9 26.47 -15.77 7.67
C LEU A 9 25.46 -16.10 8.76
N GLU A 10 24.94 -15.05 9.38
CA GLU A 10 23.60 -15.09 9.95
C GLU A 10 22.69 -15.49 8.78
N GLU A 11 22.39 -16.78 8.66
CA GLU A 11 21.33 -17.28 7.81
C GLU A 11 20.02 -16.82 8.44
N ASP A 12 19.72 -15.54 8.23
CA ASP A 12 18.40 -14.95 8.41
C ASP A 12 17.53 -15.51 7.27
N ASP A 13 17.28 -16.82 7.30
CA ASP A 13 16.25 -17.50 6.51
C ASP A 13 14.88 -17.25 7.15
N ASP A 14 14.62 -16.00 7.54
CA ASP A 14 13.28 -15.49 7.84
C ASP A 14 12.54 -15.16 6.54
N ALA A 15 12.74 -16.01 5.51
CA ALA A 15 11.92 -16.05 4.31
C ALA A 15 10.59 -16.72 4.63
N HIS A 16 9.86 -16.18 5.63
CA HIS A 16 8.48 -16.55 5.87
C HIS A 16 7.72 -16.43 4.54
N PRO A 17 7.07 -17.50 4.05
CA PRO A 17 6.36 -17.42 2.79
C PRO A 17 5.32 -16.32 2.89
N ALA A 18 5.33 -15.37 1.96
CA ALA A 18 4.37 -14.28 1.95
C ALA A 18 2.95 -14.87 2.05
N GLU A 19 2.20 -14.43 3.06
CA GLU A 19 0.80 -14.86 3.24
C GLU A 19 -0.05 -14.32 2.09
N VAL A 20 -0.21 -15.12 1.04
CA VAL A 20 -0.90 -14.73 -0.18
C VAL A 20 -2.35 -15.18 -0.16
N LEU A 21 -3.27 -14.21 -0.25
CA LEU A 21 -4.68 -14.46 -0.54
C LEU A 21 -4.93 -14.38 -2.05
N ARG A 22 -5.19 -15.54 -2.67
CA ARG A 22 -5.58 -15.60 -4.08
C ARG A 22 -7.10 -15.50 -4.22
N VAL A 23 -7.57 -14.46 -4.91
CA VAL A 23 -9.00 -14.25 -5.19
C VAL A 23 -9.25 -14.39 -6.69
N SER A 24 -10.23 -15.20 -7.07
CA SER A 24 -10.72 -15.30 -8.45
C SER A 24 -12.20 -14.91 -8.51
N MET A 25 -12.58 -14.13 -9.52
CA MET A 25 -13.97 -13.76 -9.75
C MET A 25 -14.20 -13.38 -11.22
N PRO A 26 -15.45 -13.46 -11.72
CA PRO A 26 -15.78 -13.02 -13.07
C PRO A 26 -15.53 -11.52 -13.28
N VAL A 27 -15.22 -11.13 -14.52
CA VAL A 27 -14.91 -9.73 -14.89
C VAL A 27 -16.06 -8.78 -14.53
N GLY A 28 -17.32 -9.21 -14.70
CA GLY A 28 -18.49 -8.41 -14.33
C GLY A 28 -18.53 -8.10 -12.83
N THR A 29 -18.28 -9.11 -11.99
CA THR A 29 -18.23 -8.97 -10.53
C THR A 29 -17.08 -8.06 -10.10
N ALA A 30 -15.90 -8.22 -10.70
CA ALA A 30 -14.75 -7.36 -10.41
C ALA A 30 -15.05 -5.88 -10.70
N ARG A 31 -15.71 -5.60 -11.84
CA ARG A 31 -16.11 -4.22 -12.20
C ARG A 31 -17.14 -3.65 -11.23
N ALA A 32 -18.15 -4.43 -10.87
CA ALA A 32 -19.18 -4.01 -9.92
C ALA A 32 -18.60 -3.76 -8.52
N PHE A 33 -17.69 -4.64 -8.07
CA PHE A 33 -16.95 -4.49 -6.83
C PHE A 33 -16.16 -3.18 -6.84
N ALA A 34 -15.27 -2.99 -7.82
CA ALA A 34 -14.44 -1.79 -7.93
C ALA A 34 -15.26 -0.50 -7.98
N LYS A 35 -16.45 -0.51 -8.62
CA LYS A 35 -17.35 0.64 -8.62
C LYS A 35 -17.80 1.03 -7.21
N ARG A 36 -18.20 0.04 -6.40
CA ARG A 36 -18.70 0.29 -5.03
C ARG A 36 -17.59 0.60 -4.04
N THR A 37 -16.42 -0.04 -4.14
CA THR A 37 -15.34 0.18 -3.19
C THR A 37 -14.64 1.53 -3.35
N ARG A 38 -14.77 2.23 -4.49
CA ARG A 38 -14.21 3.59 -4.65
C ARG A 38 -14.75 4.58 -3.61
N GLU A 39 -16.03 4.49 -3.27
CA GLU A 39 -16.64 5.34 -2.24
C GLU A 39 -16.02 5.04 -0.87
N VAL A 40 -15.83 3.76 -0.55
CA VAL A 40 -15.22 3.31 0.71
C VAL A 40 -13.75 3.74 0.80
N VAL A 41 -12.96 3.48 -0.23
CA VAL A 41 -11.53 3.85 -0.28
C VAL A 41 -11.35 5.37 -0.21
N GLY A 42 -12.25 6.14 -0.84
CA GLY A 42 -12.25 7.61 -0.77
C GLY A 42 -12.25 8.16 0.65
N THR A 43 -12.88 7.46 1.60
CA THR A 43 -12.90 7.84 3.02
C THR A 43 -11.58 7.55 3.76
N GLY A 44 -10.76 6.63 3.24
CA GLY A 44 -9.49 6.21 3.83
C GLY A 44 -8.25 6.83 3.18
N ARG A 45 -8.40 7.72 2.20
CA ARG A 45 -7.24 8.36 1.54
C ARG A 45 -6.53 9.32 2.50
N PRO A 46 -5.18 9.43 2.40
CA PRO A 46 -4.43 10.37 3.22
C PRO A 46 -4.95 11.79 3.00
N ILE A 47 -4.99 12.56 4.09
CA ILE A 47 -5.53 13.93 4.10
C ILE A 47 -4.44 14.93 3.67
N CYS A 48 -4.74 15.92 2.80
CA CYS A 48 -3.82 17.01 2.47
C CYS A 48 -3.53 17.80 3.75
N VAL A 49 -2.26 17.91 4.15
CA VAL A 49 -1.83 18.67 5.33
C VAL A 49 -2.08 20.17 5.22
N ILE A 50 -2.45 20.65 4.03
CA ILE A 50 -2.75 22.06 3.75
C ILE A 50 -4.25 22.35 3.90
N CYS A 51 -5.13 21.62 3.20
CA CYS A 51 -6.57 21.93 3.14
C CYS A 51 -7.48 20.97 3.93
N GLY A 52 -6.94 19.86 4.45
CA GLY A 52 -7.71 18.88 5.19
C GLY A 52 -8.65 17.99 4.36
N GLN A 53 -8.58 18.02 3.02
CA GLN A 53 -9.37 17.14 2.13
C GLN A 53 -8.62 15.85 1.77
N PRO A 54 -9.32 14.74 1.47
CA PRO A 54 -8.69 13.50 1.01
C PRO A 54 -7.96 13.72 -0.32
N ILE A 55 -6.69 13.29 -0.39
CA ILE A 55 -5.86 13.40 -1.59
C ILE A 55 -6.44 12.53 -2.71
N ASP A 56 -6.56 13.08 -3.91
CA ASP A 56 -7.01 12.35 -5.10
C ASP A 56 -5.96 11.37 -5.64
N PRO A 57 -6.37 10.33 -6.40
CA PRO A 57 -5.47 9.28 -6.85
C PRO A 57 -4.37 9.80 -7.77
N ASP A 58 -4.70 10.83 -8.56
CA ASP A 58 -3.81 11.47 -9.54
C ASP A 58 -2.91 12.55 -8.91
N GLY A 59 -2.95 12.69 -7.58
CA GLY A 59 -2.34 13.78 -6.83
C GLY A 59 -3.33 14.89 -6.52
N HIS A 60 -3.03 15.66 -5.47
CA HIS A 60 -3.90 16.75 -5.03
C HIS A 60 -3.15 18.08 -5.07
N THR A 61 -3.65 19.02 -5.87
CA THR A 61 -3.15 20.40 -5.89
C THR A 61 -4.01 21.25 -4.98
N CYS A 62 -3.50 21.51 -3.77
CA CYS A 62 -4.15 22.34 -2.77
C CYS A 62 -4.09 23.83 -3.26
N THR A 63 -5.22 24.41 -3.71
CA THR A 63 -5.31 25.87 -3.99
C THR A 63 -5.64 26.61 -2.70
N PHE A 64 -4.68 27.37 -2.17
CA PHE A 64 -4.96 28.33 -1.10
C PHE A 64 -5.91 29.40 -1.65
N PRO A 65 -7.04 29.72 -0.96
CA PRO A 65 -7.68 31.00 -1.19
C PRO A 65 -6.68 32.07 -0.75
N GLU A 66 -6.45 33.06 -1.62
CA GLU A 66 -5.55 34.18 -1.39
C GLU A 66 -5.81 34.79 0.00
N ALA A 67 -4.71 35.10 0.71
CA ALA A 67 -4.74 35.81 1.98
C ALA A 67 -5.41 37.19 1.87
#